data_AF-A0A194S762-F1
#
_entry.id   AF-A0A194S762-F1
#
_cell.length_a   1.000
_cell.length_b   1.000
_cell.length_c   1.000
_cell.angle_alpha   90.00
_cell.angle_beta   90.00
_cell.angle_gamma   90.00
#
_symmetry.space_group_name_H-M   'P 1'
#
loop_
_entity.id
_entity.type
_entity.pdbx_description
1 polymer ?
#
loop_
_entity_poly.entity_id
_entity_poly.type
_entity_poly.pdbx_seq_one_letter_code
_entity_poly.pdbx_strand_id
1 'polypeptide(L)'
;MARTKPKSTLEPSRNPPTPSLSSTSSSSSFSRPQQPELVPVRHYLPRVPLQLFAVAFSLVAASTSQDKHLAAPARFLQALHREPLKTLPVVCAALAAIQTWFAYSLRSNRIASLARLNHKGTDAPAPAPSRAAAARGTGFRGSLATMWDAAMRGEAPTEALWKKRALRRGAHAKAAIDTSFVGEAIMVTWLGTLAIHACTVLLGAPLTSNLTSTYLFSLLVSILAILPLAIALPLSDTSARFVWLRLASTFTPTDDLELALFAPALGTLVGAWLGAVPIPLDWDRPWQQWPTTPVLGALAGHALGSLVALARIAYGGVVRAAVDVLEEAGQQQQQQQQRGAQQGQGREGGRRKLKGQ
;
A
#
# COMPACT_ATOMS: atom_id res chain seq x y z
N MET A 1 52.82 -57.72 24.75
CA MET A 1 53.80 -57.86 23.64
C MET A 1 53.10 -57.37 22.38
N ALA A 2 53.26 -56.10 22.01
CA ALA A 2 54.31 -55.58 21.11
C ALA A 2 54.21 -56.14 19.67
N ARG A 3 54.09 -55.21 18.69
CA ARG A 3 54.87 -55.07 17.43
C ARG A 3 53.98 -54.64 16.24
N THR A 4 53.70 -53.34 16.06
CA THR A 4 54.43 -52.35 15.20
C THR A 4 54.81 -52.79 13.78
N LYS A 5 54.35 -52.03 12.78
CA LYS A 5 54.91 -51.90 11.42
C LYS A 5 54.96 -50.39 11.03
N PRO A 6 55.80 -49.99 10.05
CA PRO A 6 56.70 -48.83 10.20
C PRO A 6 56.40 -47.59 9.33
N LYS A 7 57.16 -46.53 9.66
CA LYS A 7 57.39 -45.20 9.06
C LYS A 7 57.60 -45.16 7.52
N SER A 8 57.15 -44.05 6.92
CA SER A 8 57.82 -43.37 5.80
C SER A 8 57.78 -41.84 5.98
N THR A 9 58.79 -41.18 5.42
CA THR A 9 59.42 -39.93 5.87
C THR A 9 58.97 -38.68 5.08
N LEU A 10 59.16 -37.53 5.75
CA LEU A 10 58.95 -36.12 5.42
C LEU A 10 59.48 -35.59 4.06
N GLU A 11 58.79 -34.57 3.53
CA GLU A 11 59.31 -33.49 2.67
C GLU A 11 58.58 -32.17 3.03
N PRO A 12 59.26 -31.00 3.11
CA PRO A 12 58.71 -29.81 3.76
C PRO A 12 58.12 -28.75 2.80
N SER A 13 57.15 -28.03 3.38
CA SER A 13 56.32 -26.92 2.85
C SER A 13 57.08 -25.84 2.06
N ARG A 14 56.63 -25.58 0.82
CA ARG A 14 56.93 -24.38 0.03
C ARG A 14 55.85 -23.32 0.31
N ASN A 15 56.18 -22.25 1.03
CA ASN A 15 55.28 -21.13 1.27
C ASN A 15 55.00 -20.36 -0.04
N PRO A 16 53.74 -20.04 -0.38
CA PRO A 16 53.44 -19.08 -1.43
C PRO A 16 53.59 -17.63 -0.94
N PRO A 17 53.87 -16.67 -1.85
CA PRO A 17 54.20 -15.29 -1.50
C PRO A 17 52.99 -14.49 -1.00
N THR A 18 53.23 -13.67 0.02
CA THR A 18 52.32 -12.65 0.55
C THR A 18 51.91 -11.63 -0.52
N PRO A 19 50.61 -11.41 -0.78
CA PRO A 19 50.16 -10.27 -1.56
C PRO A 19 50.15 -9.00 -0.68
N SER A 20 50.90 -8.00 -1.13
CA SER A 20 50.91 -6.64 -0.60
C SER A 20 49.51 -6.02 -0.63
N LEU A 21 49.04 -5.56 0.53
CA LEU A 21 47.84 -4.74 0.70
C LEU A 21 48.05 -3.37 0.02
N SER A 22 47.69 -3.26 -1.26
CA SER A 22 47.38 -1.98 -1.88
C SER A 22 45.99 -1.57 -1.40
N SER A 23 45.93 -0.61 -0.49
CA SER A 23 44.69 0.03 -0.05
C SER A 23 44.11 0.88 -1.19
N THR A 24 43.40 0.23 -2.10
CA THR A 24 42.50 0.93 -3.02
C THR A 24 41.23 1.24 -2.24
N SER A 25 41.13 2.46 -1.74
CA SER A 25 39.90 3.01 -1.16
C SER A 25 38.86 3.16 -2.27
N SER A 26 38.23 2.06 -2.68
CA SER A 26 36.99 2.10 -3.41
C SER A 26 35.89 2.42 -2.41
N SER A 27 35.50 3.69 -2.36
CA SER A 27 34.24 4.10 -1.76
C SER A 27 33.10 3.51 -2.60
N SER A 28 32.80 2.23 -2.42
CA SER A 28 31.55 1.64 -2.86
C SER A 28 30.47 2.27 -2.02
N SER A 29 29.80 3.28 -2.58
CA SER A 29 28.51 3.75 -2.09
C SER A 29 27.62 2.52 -1.95
N PHE A 30 27.32 2.12 -0.70
CA PHE A 30 26.37 1.07 -0.41
C PHE A 30 24.98 1.63 -0.70
N SER A 31 24.62 1.72 -1.98
CA SER A 31 23.27 2.08 -2.39
C SER A 31 22.37 0.92 -2.02
N ARG A 32 21.67 1.04 -0.89
CA ARG A 32 20.66 0.07 -0.47
C ARG A 32 19.70 -0.16 -1.65
N PRO A 33 19.32 -1.40 -1.98
CA PRO A 33 18.21 -1.62 -2.89
C PRO A 33 16.96 -1.03 -2.23
N GLN A 34 16.61 0.20 -2.60
CA GLN A 34 15.32 0.79 -2.24
C GLN A 34 14.26 -0.10 -2.89
N GLN A 35 13.53 -0.86 -2.07
CA GLN A 35 12.37 -1.59 -2.56
C GLN A 35 11.44 -0.60 -3.26
N PRO A 36 10.92 -0.94 -4.45
CA PRO A 36 10.09 -0.02 -5.21
C PRO A 36 8.85 0.36 -4.38
N GLU A 37 8.68 1.64 -4.08
CA GLU A 37 7.49 2.16 -3.41
C GLU A 37 6.27 2.01 -4.34
N LEU A 38 5.63 0.84 -4.29
CA LEU A 38 4.50 0.50 -5.17
C LEU A 38 3.27 1.36 -4.87
N VAL A 39 3.09 1.79 -3.62
CA VAL A 39 2.01 2.68 -3.19
C VAL A 39 2.60 3.86 -2.43
N PRO A 40 2.52 5.08 -2.98
CA PRO A 40 3.00 6.25 -2.26
C PRO A 40 2.16 6.52 -1.02
N VAL A 41 2.81 6.64 0.15
CA VAL A 41 2.13 6.86 1.44
C VAL A 41 1.16 8.05 1.40
N ARG A 42 1.55 9.12 0.71
CA ARG A 42 0.74 10.34 0.49
C ARG A 42 -0.63 10.09 -0.14
N HIS A 43 -0.75 9.05 -0.98
CA HIS A 43 -2.01 8.70 -1.63
C HIS A 43 -2.82 7.70 -0.78
N TYR A 44 -2.15 6.82 -0.06
CA TYR A 44 -2.81 5.82 0.78
C TYR A 44 -3.47 6.44 2.03
N LEU A 45 -2.75 7.33 2.71
CA LEU A 45 -3.15 7.92 3.99
C LEU A 45 -4.57 8.53 4.01
N PRO A 46 -4.99 9.37 3.04
CA PRO A 46 -6.34 9.95 3.06
C PRO A 46 -7.43 8.98 2.56
N ARG A 47 -7.07 7.91 1.85
CA ARG A 47 -8.06 7.01 1.22
C ARG A 47 -8.61 5.96 2.18
N VAL A 48 -7.81 5.50 3.13
CA VAL A 48 -8.25 4.55 4.17
C VAL A 48 -9.37 5.13 5.05
N PRO A 49 -9.23 6.32 5.70
CA PRO A 49 -10.32 6.86 6.51
C PRO A 49 -11.56 7.19 5.66
N LEU A 50 -11.36 7.61 4.40
CA LEU A 50 -12.47 7.85 3.48
C LEU A 50 -13.22 6.54 3.14
N GLN A 51 -12.50 5.43 2.91
CA GLN A 51 -13.10 4.12 2.70
C GLN A 51 -13.87 3.67 3.94
N LEU A 52 -13.28 3.78 5.14
CA LEU A 52 -13.94 3.37 6.38
C LEU A 52 -15.20 4.22 6.66
N PHE A 53 -15.13 5.52 6.39
CA PHE A 53 -16.29 6.40 6.47
C PHE A 53 -17.38 6.01 5.46
N ALA A 54 -17.00 5.72 4.21
CA ALA A 54 -17.93 5.27 3.19
C ALA A 54 -18.59 3.92 3.56
N VAL A 55 -17.83 2.99 4.14
CA VAL A 55 -18.37 1.73 4.67
C VAL A 55 -19.38 2.03 5.77
N ALA A 56 -19.02 2.79 6.80
CA ALA A 56 -19.92 3.15 7.90
C ALA A 56 -21.19 3.85 7.40
N PHE A 57 -21.03 4.81 6.49
CA PHE A 57 -22.15 5.51 5.86
C PHE A 57 -23.05 4.56 5.07
N SER A 58 -22.49 3.61 4.31
CA SER A 58 -23.27 2.64 3.54
C SER A 58 -24.10 1.72 4.43
N LEU A 59 -23.59 1.33 5.60
CA LEU A 59 -24.34 0.51 6.56
C LEU A 59 -25.54 1.29 7.13
N VAL A 60 -25.35 2.58 7.42
CA VAL A 60 -26.43 3.47 7.86
C VAL A 60 -27.42 3.73 6.72
N ALA A 61 -26.94 3.98 5.51
CA ALA A 61 -27.79 4.21 4.35
C ALA A 61 -28.61 2.98 3.96
N ALA A 62 -28.06 1.77 4.11
CA ALA A 62 -28.75 0.51 3.86
C ALA A 62 -29.84 0.20 4.91
N SER A 63 -29.87 0.91 6.05
CA SER A 63 -30.89 0.77 7.10
C SER A 63 -32.18 1.55 6.78
N THR A 64 -32.63 1.52 5.53
CA THR A 64 -33.83 2.25 5.09
C THR A 64 -35.09 1.70 5.76
N SER A 65 -35.76 2.56 6.54
CA SER A 65 -37.19 2.45 6.90
C SER A 65 -37.63 1.72 8.17
N GLN A 66 -36.79 1.48 9.19
CA GLN A 66 -37.29 1.08 10.52
C GLN A 66 -36.89 2.10 11.61
N ASP A 67 -37.91 2.70 12.23
CA ASP A 67 -37.89 3.53 13.45
C ASP A 67 -36.83 4.64 13.52
N LYS A 68 -37.20 5.85 13.08
CA LYS A 68 -36.36 7.07 13.17
C LYS A 68 -35.95 7.42 14.61
N HIS A 69 -36.58 6.83 15.62
CA HIS A 69 -36.30 7.05 17.03
C HIS A 69 -35.00 6.37 17.51
N LEU A 70 -34.46 5.38 16.78
CA LEU A 70 -33.22 4.70 17.17
C LEU A 70 -31.97 5.34 16.56
N ALA A 71 -30.86 5.27 17.29
CA ALA A 71 -29.54 5.66 16.79
C ALA A 71 -29.16 4.84 15.54
N ALA A 72 -28.41 5.46 14.61
CA ALA A 72 -28.05 4.86 13.32
C ALA A 72 -27.40 3.46 13.41
N PRO A 73 -26.47 3.18 14.34
CA PRO A 73 -25.91 1.84 14.49
C PRO A 73 -26.95 0.81 14.93
N ALA A 74 -27.86 1.18 15.83
CA ALA A 74 -28.90 0.30 16.32
C ALA A 74 -29.94 -0.02 15.23
N ARG A 75 -30.24 0.94 14.35
CA ARG A 75 -31.10 0.71 13.18
C ARG A 75 -30.52 -0.32 12.22
N PHE A 76 -29.21 -0.27 11.96
CA PHE A 76 -28.55 -1.29 11.15
C PHE A 76 -28.62 -2.68 11.79
N LEU A 77 -28.35 -2.78 13.09
CA LEU A 77 -28.46 -4.05 13.83
C LEU A 77 -29.88 -4.63 13.77
N GLN A 78 -30.88 -3.78 13.96
CA GLN A 78 -32.28 -4.16 13.90
C GLN A 78 -32.68 -4.63 12.49
N ALA A 79 -32.25 -3.92 11.44
CA ALA A 79 -32.50 -4.31 10.05
C ALA A 79 -31.86 -5.66 9.71
N LEU A 80 -30.62 -5.88 10.18
CA LEU A 80 -29.86 -7.10 9.89
C LEU A 80 -30.46 -8.36 10.53
N HIS A 81 -31.08 -8.23 11.71
CA HIS A 81 -31.75 -9.35 12.37
C HIS A 81 -33.20 -9.54 11.88
N ARG A 82 -33.97 -8.45 11.66
CA ARG A 82 -35.39 -8.57 11.26
C ARG A 82 -35.58 -8.97 9.80
N GLU A 83 -34.79 -8.40 8.89
CA GLU A 83 -34.95 -8.60 7.44
C GLU A 83 -33.60 -8.75 6.71
N PRO A 84 -32.80 -9.78 7.04
CA PRO A 84 -31.45 -9.97 6.48
C PRO A 84 -31.44 -10.01 4.95
N LEU A 85 -32.48 -10.57 4.34
CA LEU A 85 -32.60 -10.72 2.89
C LEU A 85 -32.81 -9.39 2.13
N LYS A 86 -33.28 -8.34 2.80
CA LYS A 86 -33.40 -7.00 2.19
C LYS A 86 -32.14 -6.17 2.44
N THR A 87 -31.56 -6.27 3.63
CA THR A 87 -30.41 -5.44 4.02
C THR A 87 -29.09 -5.95 3.44
N LEU A 88 -28.82 -7.26 3.50
CA LEU A 88 -27.51 -7.81 3.09
C LEU A 88 -27.18 -7.60 1.61
N PRO A 89 -28.10 -7.78 0.64
CA PRO A 89 -27.77 -7.54 -0.78
C PRO A 89 -27.41 -6.07 -1.04
N VAL A 90 -28.11 -5.12 -0.40
CA VAL A 90 -27.81 -3.68 -0.52
C VAL A 90 -26.45 -3.36 0.08
N VAL A 91 -26.14 -3.91 1.25
CA VAL A 91 -24.82 -3.78 1.88
C VAL A 91 -23.73 -4.38 0.99
N CYS A 92 -23.93 -5.59 0.44
CA CYS A 92 -22.96 -6.22 -0.46
C CYS A 92 -22.71 -5.36 -1.70
N ALA A 93 -23.76 -4.82 -2.33
CA ALA A 93 -23.63 -3.95 -3.49
C ALA A 93 -22.85 -2.67 -3.16
N ALA A 94 -23.16 -2.03 -2.02
CA ALA A 94 -22.45 -0.83 -1.59
C ALA A 94 -20.97 -1.10 -1.25
N LEU A 95 -20.70 -2.19 -0.53
CA LEU A 95 -19.34 -2.62 -0.22
C LEU A 95 -18.57 -2.97 -1.50
N ALA A 96 -19.18 -3.67 -2.46
CA ALA A 96 -18.53 -3.99 -3.73
C ALA A 96 -18.10 -2.72 -4.47
N ALA A 97 -18.95 -1.68 -4.50
CA ALA A 97 -18.61 -0.40 -5.11
C ALA A 97 -17.45 0.29 -4.38
N ILE A 98 -17.50 0.36 -3.04
CA ILE A 98 -16.46 0.98 -2.22
C ILE A 98 -15.12 0.25 -2.37
N GLN A 99 -15.12 -1.08 -2.29
CA GLN A 99 -13.94 -1.93 -2.40
C GLN A 99 -13.35 -1.87 -3.81
N THR A 100 -14.20 -1.84 -4.84
CA THR A 100 -13.75 -1.66 -6.23
C THR A 100 -13.06 -0.33 -6.42
N TRP A 101 -13.66 0.77 -5.93
CA TRP A 101 -13.04 2.10 -6.00
C TRP A 101 -11.69 2.15 -5.27
N PHE A 102 -11.63 1.63 -4.04
CA PHE A 102 -10.41 1.62 -3.25
C PHE A 102 -9.31 0.77 -3.91
N ALA A 103 -9.63 -0.46 -4.29
CA ALA A 103 -8.68 -1.38 -4.90
C ALA A 103 -8.20 -0.91 -6.28
N TYR A 104 -9.09 -0.33 -7.10
CA TYR A 104 -8.69 0.29 -8.35
C TYR A 104 -7.74 1.47 -8.13
N SER A 105 -7.92 2.23 -7.05
CA SER A 105 -6.96 3.28 -6.69
C SER A 105 -5.58 2.73 -6.30
N LEU A 106 -5.51 1.56 -5.64
CA LEU A 106 -4.23 0.91 -5.35
C LEU A 106 -3.58 0.34 -6.61
N ARG A 107 -4.38 -0.30 -7.46
CA ARG A 107 -3.98 -0.83 -8.77
C ARG A 107 -3.37 0.24 -9.68
N SER A 108 -4.05 1.39 -9.81
CA SER A 108 -3.57 2.51 -10.63
C SER A 108 -2.26 3.09 -10.12
N ASN A 109 -2.07 3.17 -8.80
CA ASN A 109 -0.78 3.56 -8.21
C ASN A 109 0.32 2.54 -8.51
N ARG A 110 0.02 1.23 -8.39
CA ARG A 110 0.93 0.13 -8.72
C ARG A 110 1.39 0.17 -10.19
N ILE A 111 0.45 0.34 -11.12
CA ILE A 111 0.76 0.40 -12.56
C ILE A 111 1.62 1.64 -12.85
N ALA A 112 1.29 2.78 -12.25
CA ALA A 112 2.05 4.01 -12.43
C ALA A 112 3.47 3.93 -11.83
N SER A 113 3.67 3.23 -10.71
CA SER A 113 5.00 3.05 -10.11
C SER A 113 5.85 2.08 -10.95
N LEU A 114 5.28 0.96 -11.41
CA LEU A 114 5.96 0.04 -12.32
C LEU A 114 6.38 0.69 -13.64
N ALA A 115 5.52 1.53 -14.24
CA ALA A 115 5.86 2.26 -15.46
C ALA A 115 7.05 3.22 -15.26
N ARG A 116 7.15 3.88 -14.10
CA ARG A 116 8.28 4.78 -13.78
C ARG A 116 9.59 4.02 -13.61
N LEU A 117 9.55 2.84 -13.01
CA LEU A 117 10.74 2.00 -12.84
C LEU A 117 11.26 1.52 -14.20
N ASN A 118 10.36 1.15 -15.11
CA ASN A 118 10.74 0.73 -16.45
C ASN A 118 11.42 1.86 -17.24
N HIS A 119 10.87 3.07 -17.20
CA HIS A 119 11.49 4.25 -17.84
C HIS A 119 12.87 4.59 -17.27
N LYS A 120 13.04 4.51 -15.94
CA LYS A 120 14.33 4.76 -15.29
C LYS A 120 15.41 3.75 -15.68
N GLY A 121 15.03 2.56 -16.16
CA GLY A 121 15.95 1.55 -16.68
C GLY A 121 16.38 1.76 -18.14
N THR A 122 15.61 2.51 -18.93
CA THR A 122 15.88 2.76 -20.36
C THR A 122 16.58 4.09 -20.66
N ASP A 123 16.63 5.02 -19.70
CA ASP A 123 17.27 6.31 -19.88
C ASP A 123 18.77 6.24 -19.53
N ALA A 124 19.64 6.20 -20.54
CA ALA A 124 20.99 6.77 -20.43
C ALA A 124 20.85 8.23 -19.93
N PRO A 125 21.77 8.76 -19.11
CA PRO A 125 21.56 10.03 -18.43
C PRO A 125 21.30 11.14 -19.45
N ALA A 126 20.05 11.57 -19.56
CA ALA A 126 19.70 12.75 -20.33
C ALA A 126 20.52 13.93 -19.76
N PRO A 127 21.08 14.79 -20.62
CA PRO A 127 21.88 15.92 -20.16
C PRO A 127 21.03 16.73 -19.18
N ALA A 128 21.58 16.92 -17.98
CA ALA A 128 20.92 17.68 -16.93
C ALA A 128 20.36 18.98 -17.52
N PRO A 129 19.08 19.32 -17.28
CA PRO A 129 18.58 20.62 -17.69
C PRO A 129 19.52 21.66 -17.07
N SER A 130 20.05 22.54 -17.92
CA SER A 130 21.02 23.54 -17.50
C SER A 130 20.50 24.25 -16.25
N ARG A 131 21.36 24.38 -15.23
CA ARG A 131 21.04 25.00 -13.92
C ARG A 131 20.42 26.40 -14.01
N ALA A 132 20.39 27.00 -15.20
CA ALA A 132 19.72 28.26 -15.50
C ALA A 132 18.18 28.18 -15.51
N ALA A 133 17.57 27.02 -15.81
CA ALA A 133 16.11 26.88 -15.83
C ALA A 133 15.50 26.51 -14.46
N ALA A 134 16.27 25.86 -13.58
CA ALA A 134 15.84 25.44 -12.24
C ALA A 134 15.95 26.55 -11.17
N ALA A 135 16.57 27.69 -11.50
CA ALA A 135 16.84 28.79 -10.56
C ALA A 135 15.79 29.93 -10.60
N ARG A 136 14.59 29.70 -11.14
CA ARG A 136 13.43 30.59 -10.93
C ARG A 136 12.34 29.89 -10.12
N GLY A 137 12.71 29.43 -8.94
CA GLY A 137 11.74 29.19 -7.88
C GLY A 137 11.22 30.53 -7.41
N THR A 138 10.10 31.00 -7.95
CA THR A 138 9.32 32.05 -7.28
C THR A 138 8.82 31.44 -5.98
N GLY A 139 9.47 31.79 -4.87
CA GLY A 139 9.03 31.36 -3.53
C GLY A 139 7.56 31.74 -3.27
N PHE A 140 6.96 31.19 -2.22
CA PHE A 140 5.55 31.41 -1.85
C PHE A 140 5.09 32.88 -1.96
N ARG A 141 5.97 33.83 -1.58
CA ARG A 141 5.75 35.28 -1.73
C ARG A 141 5.73 35.78 -3.17
N GLY A 142 6.59 35.23 -4.04
CA GLY A 142 6.61 35.55 -5.48
C GLY A 142 5.39 34.98 -6.21
N SER A 143 4.94 33.78 -5.82
CA SER A 143 3.67 33.22 -6.32
C SER A 143 2.48 34.09 -5.90
N LEU A 144 2.44 34.54 -4.65
CA LEU A 144 1.41 35.47 -4.15
C LEU A 144 1.42 36.82 -4.86
N ALA A 145 2.60 37.40 -5.12
CA ALA A 145 2.72 38.65 -5.86
C ALA A 145 2.18 38.51 -7.30
N THR A 146 2.51 37.41 -8.00
CA THR A 146 1.97 37.15 -9.34
C THR A 146 0.46 36.91 -9.33
N MET A 147 -0.08 36.35 -8.24
CA MET A 147 -1.52 36.16 -8.06
C MET A 147 -2.25 37.47 -7.74
N TRP A 148 -1.63 38.35 -6.94
CA TRP A 148 -2.15 39.67 -6.62
C TRP A 148 -2.20 40.59 -7.85
N ASP A 149 -1.12 40.60 -8.63
CA ASP A 149 -1.04 41.32 -9.89
C ASP A 149 -2.03 40.81 -10.94
N ALA A 150 -2.28 39.49 -10.99
CA ALA A 150 -3.29 38.91 -11.87
C ALA A 150 -4.72 39.27 -11.42
N ALA A 151 -4.97 39.30 -10.10
CA ALA A 151 -6.25 39.72 -9.54
C ALA A 151 -6.55 41.20 -9.82
N MET A 152 -5.54 42.08 -9.74
CA MET A 152 -5.64 43.51 -10.07
C MET A 152 -5.90 43.76 -11.56
N ARG A 153 -5.56 42.80 -12.43
CA ARG A 153 -5.84 42.85 -13.88
C ARG A 153 -7.20 42.30 -14.29
N GLY A 154 -8.05 41.90 -13.33
CA GLY A 154 -9.41 41.41 -13.60
C GLY A 154 -9.48 40.02 -14.23
N GLU A 155 -8.36 39.31 -14.36
CA GLU A 155 -8.34 37.92 -14.79
C GLU A 155 -8.71 37.04 -13.59
N ALA A 156 -9.97 36.59 -13.53
CA ALA A 156 -10.43 35.70 -12.46
C ALA A 156 -9.50 34.45 -12.40
N PRO A 157 -8.74 34.23 -11.31
CA PRO A 157 -7.74 33.16 -11.23
C PRO A 157 -8.34 31.76 -11.35
N THR A 158 -9.66 31.67 -11.16
CA THR A 158 -10.44 30.46 -11.35
C THR A 158 -10.47 30.04 -12.82
N GLU A 159 -10.73 30.91 -13.79
CA GLU A 159 -10.89 30.53 -15.21
C GLU A 159 -9.63 29.91 -15.81
N ALA A 160 -8.44 30.47 -15.54
CA ALA A 160 -7.18 29.94 -16.03
C ALA A 160 -6.79 28.62 -15.34
N LEU A 161 -7.09 28.48 -14.04
CA LEU A 161 -6.89 27.23 -13.30
C LEU A 161 -7.91 26.16 -13.70
N TRP A 162 -9.15 26.51 -13.98
CA TRP A 162 -10.20 25.63 -14.48
C TRP A 162 -9.90 25.18 -15.89
N LYS A 163 -9.45 26.08 -16.79
CA LYS A 163 -8.98 25.73 -18.14
C LYS A 163 -7.73 24.85 -18.09
N LYS A 164 -6.73 25.15 -17.25
CA LYS A 164 -5.56 24.26 -17.06
C LYS A 164 -5.94 22.91 -16.46
N ARG A 165 -6.86 22.85 -15.49
CA ARG A 165 -7.41 21.60 -14.95
C ARG A 165 -8.30 20.87 -15.94
N ALA A 166 -9.02 21.56 -16.82
CA ALA A 166 -9.89 20.97 -17.84
C ALA A 166 -9.07 20.44 -19.01
N LEU A 167 -8.00 21.13 -19.42
CA LEU A 167 -7.01 20.65 -20.40
C LEU A 167 -6.22 19.46 -19.85
N ARG A 168 -5.75 19.51 -18.59
CA ARG A 168 -5.13 18.35 -17.94
C ARG A 168 -6.10 17.20 -17.71
N ARG A 169 -7.36 17.48 -17.34
CA ARG A 169 -8.42 16.46 -17.26
C ARG A 169 -8.77 15.90 -18.63
N GLY A 170 -8.78 16.68 -19.70
CA GLY A 170 -9.02 16.21 -21.07
C GLY A 170 -7.87 15.37 -21.62
N ALA A 171 -6.62 15.70 -21.26
CA ALA A 171 -5.44 14.89 -21.57
C ALA A 171 -5.39 13.58 -20.76
N HIS A 172 -5.80 13.60 -19.48
CA HIS A 172 -5.95 12.38 -18.66
C HIS A 172 -7.27 11.62 -18.88
N ALA A 173 -8.30 12.23 -19.47
CA ALA A 173 -9.57 11.57 -19.81
C ALA A 173 -9.42 10.58 -20.97
N LYS A 174 -8.30 10.62 -21.69
CA LYS A 174 -7.87 9.58 -22.63
C LYS A 174 -6.89 8.56 -22.02
N ALA A 175 -6.64 8.59 -20.71
CA ALA A 175 -6.09 7.42 -20.05
C ALA A 175 -7.22 6.39 -19.97
N ALA A 176 -7.25 5.47 -20.94
CA ALA A 176 -8.24 4.41 -20.99
C ALA A 176 -8.33 3.74 -19.61
N ILE A 177 -9.56 3.63 -19.08
CA ILE A 177 -9.80 2.84 -17.87
C ILE A 177 -9.44 1.41 -18.23
N ASP A 178 -8.39 0.89 -17.61
CA ASP A 178 -7.97 -0.48 -17.85
C ASP A 178 -8.96 -1.42 -17.16
N THR A 179 -9.79 -2.09 -17.95
CA THR A 179 -10.85 -3.01 -17.51
C THR A 179 -10.47 -4.49 -17.62
N SER A 180 -9.23 -4.79 -18.03
CA SER A 180 -8.76 -6.16 -18.25
C SER A 180 -8.94 -7.09 -17.03
N PHE A 181 -8.85 -6.53 -15.83
CA PHE A 181 -8.98 -7.26 -14.57
C PHE A 181 -10.43 -7.59 -14.16
N VAL A 182 -11.44 -6.96 -14.77
CA VAL A 182 -12.82 -6.99 -14.24
C VAL A 182 -13.41 -8.40 -14.27
N GLY A 183 -13.31 -9.09 -15.41
CA GLY A 183 -13.85 -10.45 -15.55
C GLY A 183 -13.17 -11.43 -14.60
N GLU A 184 -11.85 -11.31 -14.48
CA GLU A 184 -11.05 -12.11 -13.56
C GLU A 184 -11.41 -11.83 -12.09
N ALA A 185 -11.53 -10.57 -11.70
CA ALA A 185 -11.88 -10.18 -10.34
C ALA A 185 -13.28 -10.67 -9.93
N ILE A 186 -14.25 -10.61 -10.84
CA ILE A 186 -15.59 -11.17 -10.62
C ILE A 186 -15.51 -12.68 -10.42
N MET A 187 -14.80 -13.39 -11.30
CA MET A 187 -14.65 -14.85 -11.22
C MET A 187 -13.98 -15.27 -9.91
N VAL A 188 -12.86 -14.64 -9.53
CA VAL A 188 -12.12 -14.96 -8.30
C VAL A 188 -12.95 -14.65 -7.06
N THR A 189 -13.68 -13.53 -7.04
CA THR A 189 -14.57 -13.17 -5.92
C THR A 189 -15.74 -14.14 -5.81
N TRP A 190 -16.30 -14.59 -6.93
CA TRP A 190 -17.38 -15.57 -6.96
C TRP A 190 -16.91 -16.95 -6.49
N LEU A 191 -15.78 -17.45 -7.00
CA LEU A 191 -15.17 -18.70 -6.52
C LEU A 191 -14.80 -18.62 -5.04
N GLY A 192 -14.25 -17.49 -4.60
CA GLY A 192 -13.99 -17.19 -3.20
C GLY A 192 -15.24 -17.23 -2.33
N THR A 193 -16.37 -16.71 -2.85
CA THR A 193 -17.67 -16.78 -2.17
C THR A 193 -18.12 -18.22 -1.99
N LEU A 194 -17.99 -19.07 -3.02
CA LEU A 194 -18.36 -20.49 -2.93
C LEU A 194 -17.47 -21.24 -1.93
N ALA A 195 -16.15 -20.99 -1.95
CA ALA A 195 -15.21 -21.60 -1.02
C ALA A 195 -15.49 -21.18 0.43
N ILE A 196 -15.71 -19.88 0.69
CA ILE A 196 -16.09 -19.36 2.01
C ILE A 196 -17.44 -19.96 2.44
N HIS A 197 -18.42 -20.05 1.54
CA HIS A 197 -19.71 -20.64 1.84
C HIS A 197 -19.57 -22.10 2.29
N ALA A 198 -18.82 -22.91 1.53
CA ALA A 198 -18.51 -24.29 1.91
C ALA A 198 -17.80 -24.36 3.27
N CYS A 199 -16.79 -23.54 3.51
CA CYS A 199 -16.09 -23.48 4.80
C CYS A 199 -17.04 -23.09 5.95
N THR A 200 -17.87 -22.06 5.79
CA THR A 200 -18.81 -21.63 6.85
C THR A 200 -19.83 -22.71 7.17
N VAL A 201 -20.33 -23.42 6.16
CA VAL A 201 -21.19 -24.59 6.30
C VAL A 201 -20.49 -25.72 7.06
N LEU A 202 -19.25 -26.05 6.70
CA LEU A 202 -18.46 -27.07 7.38
C LEU A 202 -18.15 -26.71 8.84
N LEU A 203 -18.04 -25.41 9.15
CA LEU A 203 -17.85 -24.88 10.51
C LEU A 203 -19.16 -24.80 11.32
N GLY A 204 -20.29 -25.29 10.77
CA GLY A 204 -21.55 -25.42 11.50
C GLY A 204 -22.59 -24.34 11.18
N ALA A 205 -22.42 -23.54 10.12
CA ALA A 205 -23.45 -22.61 9.68
C ALA A 205 -24.72 -23.36 9.18
N PRO A 206 -25.92 -22.75 9.30
CA PRO A 206 -27.16 -23.40 8.90
C PRO A 206 -27.21 -23.77 7.40
N LEU A 207 -27.33 -25.06 7.13
CA LEU A 207 -27.34 -25.68 5.80
C LEU A 207 -28.70 -25.64 5.09
N THR A 208 -29.81 -25.56 5.80
CA THR A 208 -31.15 -25.78 5.21
C THR A 208 -32.15 -24.67 5.52
N SER A 209 -32.08 -24.06 6.70
CA SER A 209 -33.04 -23.04 7.13
C SER A 209 -32.71 -21.62 6.64
N ASN A 210 -31.43 -21.31 6.38
CA ASN A 210 -30.97 -19.95 6.05
C ASN A 210 -29.89 -19.90 4.95
N LEU A 211 -30.04 -20.73 3.92
CA LEU A 211 -29.07 -20.84 2.82
C LEU A 211 -28.73 -19.50 2.18
N THR A 212 -29.74 -18.68 1.85
CA THR A 212 -29.55 -17.39 1.20
C THR A 212 -28.79 -16.41 2.10
N SER A 213 -29.10 -16.37 3.40
CA SER A 213 -28.39 -15.51 4.36
C SER A 213 -26.93 -15.93 4.54
N THR A 214 -26.66 -17.24 4.60
CA THR A 214 -25.29 -17.80 4.66
C THR A 214 -24.50 -17.50 3.38
N TYR A 215 -25.15 -17.57 2.21
CA TYR A 215 -24.53 -17.20 0.93
C TYR A 215 -24.21 -15.70 0.87
N LEU A 216 -25.16 -14.83 1.26
CA LEU A 216 -24.97 -13.38 1.30
C LEU A 216 -23.87 -12.96 2.29
N PHE A 217 -23.77 -13.64 3.44
CA PHE A 217 -22.65 -13.45 4.36
C PHE A 217 -21.32 -13.85 3.72
N SER A 218 -21.26 -15.01 3.07
CA SER A 218 -20.05 -15.47 2.38
C SER A 218 -19.63 -14.52 1.25
N LEU A 219 -20.61 -13.95 0.55
CA LEU A 219 -20.41 -12.93 -0.47
C LEU A 219 -19.85 -11.64 0.14
N LEU A 220 -20.39 -11.19 1.28
CA LEU A 220 -19.88 -10.03 2.02
C LEU A 220 -18.42 -10.22 2.42
N VAL A 221 -18.07 -11.38 3.00
CA VAL A 221 -16.69 -11.70 3.39
C VAL A 221 -15.78 -11.73 2.15
N SER A 222 -16.23 -12.33 1.04
CA SER A 222 -15.47 -12.35 -0.21
C SER A 222 -15.25 -10.95 -0.79
N ILE A 223 -16.26 -10.08 -0.75
CA ILE A 223 -16.17 -8.68 -1.18
C ILE A 223 -15.16 -7.89 -0.33
N LEU A 224 -15.07 -8.15 0.96
CA LEU A 224 -14.13 -7.45 1.84
C LEU A 224 -12.71 -8.01 1.75
N ALA A 225 -12.55 -9.34 1.64
CA ALA A 225 -11.25 -9.99 1.73
C ALA A 225 -10.60 -10.31 0.38
N ILE A 226 -11.39 -10.72 -0.62
CA ILE A 226 -10.89 -11.30 -1.88
C ILE A 226 -10.97 -10.28 -3.02
N LEU A 227 -12.08 -9.55 -3.14
CA LEU A 227 -12.29 -8.59 -4.22
C LEU A 227 -11.18 -7.52 -4.31
N PRO A 228 -10.73 -6.87 -3.22
CA PRO A 228 -9.66 -5.87 -3.31
C PRO A 228 -8.34 -6.48 -3.79
N LEU A 229 -8.06 -7.70 -3.31
CA LEU A 229 -6.89 -8.49 -3.71
C LEU A 229 -6.93 -8.79 -5.21
N ALA A 230 -8.07 -9.27 -5.72
CA ALA A 230 -8.24 -9.68 -7.11
C ALA A 230 -8.16 -8.51 -8.09
N ILE A 231 -8.62 -7.33 -7.68
CA ILE A 231 -8.53 -6.12 -8.49
C ILE A 231 -7.08 -5.62 -8.55
N ALA A 232 -6.40 -5.52 -7.40
CA ALA A 232 -5.06 -4.93 -7.33
C ALA A 232 -3.93 -5.89 -7.76
N LEU A 233 -4.15 -7.20 -7.62
CA LEU A 233 -3.23 -8.28 -7.94
C LEU A 233 -3.94 -9.34 -8.82
N PRO A 234 -4.15 -9.06 -10.12
CA PRO A 234 -4.84 -10.00 -11.02
C PRO A 234 -4.00 -11.27 -11.21
N LEU A 235 -4.63 -12.46 -11.17
CA LEU A 235 -3.94 -13.75 -11.34
C LEU A 235 -3.48 -13.99 -12.79
N SER A 236 -3.88 -13.17 -13.76
CA SER A 236 -3.32 -13.19 -15.12
C SER A 236 -1.82 -12.92 -15.12
N ASP A 237 -1.32 -12.15 -14.14
CA ASP A 237 0.10 -11.88 -13.93
C ASP A 237 0.75 -13.02 -13.11
N THR A 238 1.77 -13.66 -13.68
CA THR A 238 2.54 -14.73 -13.03
C THR A 238 3.12 -14.30 -11.69
N SER A 239 3.59 -13.04 -11.57
CA SER A 239 4.14 -12.54 -10.32
C SER A 239 3.07 -12.42 -9.23
N ALA A 240 1.88 -11.97 -9.60
CA ALA A 240 0.74 -11.86 -8.69
C ALA A 240 0.31 -13.24 -8.16
N ARG A 241 0.33 -14.31 -8.98
CA ARG A 241 0.03 -15.67 -8.50
C ARG A 241 0.93 -16.11 -7.35
N PHE A 242 2.23 -15.81 -7.43
CA PHE A 242 3.17 -16.12 -6.36
C PHE A 242 2.90 -15.28 -5.10
N VAL A 243 2.47 -14.02 -5.26
CA VAL A 243 2.03 -13.18 -4.14
C VAL A 243 0.82 -13.81 -3.46
N TRP A 244 -0.21 -14.21 -4.21
CA TRP A 244 -1.40 -14.88 -3.67
C TRP A 244 -1.04 -16.15 -2.90
N LEU A 245 -0.21 -17.01 -3.49
CA LEU A 245 0.23 -18.26 -2.84
C LEU A 245 0.99 -17.97 -1.54
N ARG A 246 1.90 -16.98 -1.56
CA ARG A 246 2.68 -16.58 -0.38
C ARG A 246 1.81 -15.99 0.72
N LEU A 247 0.87 -15.10 0.37
CA LEU A 247 -0.05 -14.50 1.32
C LEU A 247 -0.97 -15.56 1.95
N ALA A 248 -1.46 -16.52 1.16
CA ALA A 248 -2.32 -17.60 1.64
C ALA A 248 -1.59 -18.63 2.50
N SER A 249 -0.32 -18.94 2.20
CA SER A 249 0.44 -19.99 2.90
C SER A 249 1.27 -19.47 4.07
N THR A 250 1.93 -18.33 3.91
CA THR A 250 2.96 -17.84 4.83
C THR A 250 2.50 -16.60 5.60
N PHE A 251 1.35 -16.02 5.25
CA PHE A 251 0.80 -14.82 5.90
C PHE A 251 1.80 -13.64 6.00
N THR A 252 2.75 -13.59 5.06
CA THR A 252 3.88 -12.65 5.11
C THR A 252 3.78 -11.66 3.95
N PRO A 253 3.23 -10.45 4.17
CA PRO A 253 3.27 -9.37 3.19
C PRO A 253 4.68 -8.78 3.12
N THR A 254 5.21 -8.65 1.90
CA THR A 254 6.56 -8.12 1.65
C THR A 254 6.54 -6.62 1.36
N ASP A 255 5.52 -6.18 0.63
CA ASP A 255 5.39 -4.79 0.18
C ASP A 255 4.24 -4.06 0.89
N ASP A 256 4.31 -2.73 0.92
CA ASP A 256 3.26 -1.88 1.50
C ASP A 256 1.90 -2.11 0.81
N LEU A 257 1.88 -2.38 -0.50
CA LEU A 257 0.66 -2.72 -1.24
C LEU A 257 0.05 -4.03 -0.75
N GLU A 258 0.89 -5.05 -0.54
CA GLU A 258 0.43 -6.35 -0.06
C GLU A 258 -0.13 -6.22 1.36
N LEU A 259 0.56 -5.47 2.23
CA LEU A 259 0.09 -5.23 3.59
C LEU A 259 -1.25 -4.45 3.61
N ALA A 260 -1.39 -3.46 2.73
CA ALA A 260 -2.61 -2.65 2.58
C ALA A 260 -3.84 -3.46 2.18
N LEU A 261 -3.64 -4.54 1.44
CA LEU A 261 -4.70 -5.42 0.94
C LEU A 261 -4.93 -6.62 1.86
N PHE A 262 -3.85 -7.18 2.41
CA PHE A 262 -3.87 -8.41 3.19
C PHE A 262 -4.36 -8.20 4.63
N ALA A 263 -3.96 -7.12 5.30
CA ALA A 263 -4.36 -6.91 6.70
C ALA A 263 -5.89 -6.71 6.87
N PRO A 264 -6.60 -5.94 6.02
CA PRO A 264 -8.07 -5.90 6.07
C PRO A 264 -8.72 -7.24 5.74
N ALA A 265 -8.17 -7.99 4.78
CA ALA A 265 -8.67 -9.31 4.41
C ALA A 265 -8.57 -10.32 5.57
N LEU A 266 -7.39 -10.41 6.19
CA LEU A 266 -7.17 -11.25 7.37
C LEU A 266 -8.03 -10.80 8.54
N GLY A 267 -8.11 -9.48 8.78
CA GLY A 267 -8.98 -8.91 9.79
C GLY A 267 -10.45 -9.27 9.58
N THR A 268 -10.94 -9.25 8.34
CA THR A 268 -12.30 -9.67 7.98
C THR A 268 -12.53 -11.14 8.35
N LEU A 269 -11.61 -12.04 7.99
CA LEU A 269 -11.75 -13.47 8.26
C LEU A 269 -11.70 -13.79 9.77
N VAL A 270 -10.72 -13.22 10.48
CA VAL A 270 -10.59 -13.40 11.94
C VAL A 270 -11.78 -12.77 12.65
N GLY A 271 -12.20 -11.58 12.24
CA GLY A 271 -13.36 -10.88 12.79
C GLY A 271 -14.65 -11.66 12.56
N ALA A 272 -14.86 -12.20 11.36
CA ALA A 272 -16.01 -13.05 11.04
C ALA A 272 -16.05 -14.31 11.94
N TRP A 273 -14.90 -14.96 12.13
CA TRP A 273 -14.77 -16.13 12.98
C TRP A 273 -15.04 -15.80 14.46
N LEU A 274 -14.42 -14.73 14.99
CA LEU A 274 -14.69 -14.25 16.36
C LEU A 274 -16.15 -13.83 16.54
N GLY A 275 -16.76 -13.25 15.51
CA GLY A 275 -18.17 -12.88 15.50
C GLY A 275 -19.12 -14.09 15.55
N ALA A 276 -18.67 -15.30 15.25
CA ALA A 276 -19.47 -16.51 15.41
C ALA A 276 -19.47 -17.06 16.85
N VAL A 277 -18.48 -16.70 17.68
CA VAL A 277 -18.33 -17.18 19.07
C VAL A 277 -19.52 -16.85 19.98
N PRO A 278 -20.19 -15.69 19.88
CA PRO A 278 -21.35 -15.38 20.73
C PRO A 278 -22.60 -16.21 20.43
N ILE A 279 -22.67 -16.91 19.29
CA ILE A 279 -23.84 -17.68 18.87
C ILE A 279 -24.07 -18.90 19.79
N PRO A 280 -23.08 -19.80 20.00
CA PRO A 280 -23.27 -20.96 20.89
C PRO A 280 -23.39 -20.60 22.39
N LEU A 281 -23.03 -19.38 22.78
CA LEU A 281 -23.15 -18.92 24.18
C LEU A 281 -24.59 -18.57 24.56
N ASP A 282 -25.49 -18.46 23.57
CA ASP A 282 -26.94 -18.31 23.67
C ASP A 282 -27.42 -17.47 24.88
N TRP A 283 -27.31 -16.15 24.75
CA TRP A 283 -27.85 -15.20 25.73
C TRP A 283 -29.32 -14.84 25.43
N ASP A 284 -29.99 -15.61 24.56
CA ASP A 284 -31.35 -15.39 24.07
C ASP A 284 -31.58 -13.96 23.55
N ARG A 285 -30.56 -13.36 22.91
CA ARG A 285 -30.66 -11.98 22.39
C ARG A 285 -30.87 -11.94 20.88
N PRO A 286 -31.71 -11.03 20.38
CA PRO A 286 -31.98 -10.91 18.94
C PRO A 286 -30.72 -10.61 18.12
N TRP A 287 -29.74 -9.93 18.71
CA TRP A 287 -28.48 -9.62 18.03
C TRP A 287 -27.56 -10.83 17.85
N GLN A 288 -27.76 -11.95 18.57
CA GLN A 288 -26.96 -13.19 18.46
C GLN A 288 -27.35 -14.08 17.28
N GLN A 289 -28.39 -13.73 16.54
CA GLN A 289 -28.88 -14.58 15.46
C GLN A 289 -27.93 -14.60 14.26
N TRP A 290 -27.91 -15.72 13.55
CA TRP A 290 -27.18 -15.86 12.29
C TRP A 290 -27.86 -15.06 11.16
N PRO A 291 -27.13 -14.29 10.33
CA PRO A 291 -25.68 -14.05 10.30
C PRO A 291 -25.27 -12.70 10.92
N THR A 292 -26.03 -12.16 11.88
CA THR A 292 -25.84 -10.82 12.44
C THR A 292 -24.46 -10.65 13.10
N THR A 293 -24.10 -11.50 14.06
CA THR A 293 -22.82 -11.34 14.79
C THR A 293 -21.58 -11.58 13.92
N PRO A 294 -21.53 -12.58 13.00
CA PRO A 294 -20.39 -12.75 12.12
C PRO A 294 -20.23 -11.61 11.10
N VAL A 295 -21.33 -11.03 10.61
CA VAL A 295 -21.28 -9.85 9.71
C VAL A 295 -20.64 -8.66 10.43
N LEU A 296 -21.05 -8.39 11.67
CA LEU A 296 -20.46 -7.30 12.46
C LEU A 296 -18.99 -7.56 12.76
N GLY A 297 -18.65 -8.80 13.12
CA GLY A 297 -17.28 -9.23 13.32
C GLY A 297 -16.43 -9.02 12.06
N ALA A 298 -16.94 -9.40 10.89
CA ALA A 298 -16.26 -9.20 9.61
C ALA A 298 -16.00 -7.72 9.30
N LEU A 299 -17.01 -6.87 9.49
CA LEU A 299 -16.92 -5.41 9.25
C LEU A 299 -15.95 -4.74 10.24
N ALA A 300 -16.03 -5.07 11.52
CA ALA A 300 -15.13 -4.55 12.55
C ALA A 300 -13.69 -5.03 12.31
N GLY A 301 -13.52 -6.30 11.96
CA GLY A 301 -12.24 -6.89 11.60
C GLY A 301 -11.61 -6.23 10.36
N HIS A 302 -12.41 -5.96 9.33
CA HIS A 302 -11.97 -5.19 8.14
C HIS A 302 -11.47 -3.80 8.53
N ALA A 303 -12.22 -3.10 9.39
CA ALA A 303 -11.85 -1.77 9.85
C ALA A 303 -10.55 -1.80 10.67
N LEU A 304 -10.41 -2.72 11.62
CA LEU A 304 -9.19 -2.88 12.41
C LEU A 304 -7.99 -3.25 11.54
N GLY A 305 -8.15 -4.20 10.62
CA GLY A 305 -7.08 -4.57 9.68
C GLY A 305 -6.65 -3.40 8.78
N SER A 306 -7.60 -2.57 8.35
CA SER A 306 -7.32 -1.35 7.59
C SER A 306 -6.55 -0.31 8.41
N LEU A 307 -6.89 -0.13 9.69
CA LEU A 307 -6.18 0.77 10.60
C LEU A 307 -4.77 0.28 10.91
N VAL A 308 -4.58 -1.04 11.09
CA VAL A 308 -3.26 -1.64 11.29
C VAL A 308 -2.37 -1.44 10.07
N ALA A 309 -2.89 -1.68 8.85
CA ALA A 309 -2.16 -1.40 7.62
C ALA A 309 -1.80 0.08 7.50
N LEU A 310 -2.76 0.98 7.76
CA LEU A 310 -2.53 2.42 7.75
C LEU A 310 -1.41 2.83 8.71
N ALA A 311 -1.46 2.36 9.95
CA ALA A 311 -0.46 2.67 10.97
C ALA A 311 0.94 2.17 10.56
N ARG A 312 1.05 0.91 10.11
CA ARG A 312 2.34 0.32 9.69
C ARG A 312 2.94 1.00 8.47
N ILE A 313 2.13 1.30 7.46
CA ILE A 313 2.58 1.96 6.23
C ILE A 313 2.95 3.42 6.51
N ALA A 314 2.16 4.14 7.30
CA ALA A 314 2.48 5.50 7.71
C ALA A 314 3.79 5.56 8.52
N TYR A 315 3.95 4.66 9.49
CA TYR A 315 5.19 4.55 10.27
C TYR A 315 6.39 4.26 9.38
N GLY A 316 6.28 3.28 8.47
CA GLY A 316 7.32 2.96 7.50
C GLY A 316 7.69 4.15 6.62
N GLY A 317 6.70 4.90 6.15
CA GLY A 317 6.92 6.13 5.37
C GLY A 317 7.70 7.21 6.13
N VAL A 318 7.35 7.45 7.39
CA VAL A 318 8.05 8.42 8.25
C VAL A 318 9.50 8.01 8.49
N VAL A 319 9.74 6.73 8.78
CA VAL A 319 11.09 6.21 8.99
C VAL A 319 11.94 6.35 7.73
N ARG A 320 11.41 6.01 6.55
CA ARG A 320 12.11 6.17 5.27
C ARG A 320 12.47 7.64 5.02
N ALA A 321 11.51 8.56 5.19
CA ALA A 321 11.76 9.98 5.04
C ALA A 321 12.81 10.53 6.01
N ALA A 322 12.80 10.07 7.27
CA ALA A 322 13.80 10.47 8.26
C ALA A 322 15.20 9.98 7.87
N VAL A 323 15.31 8.74 7.39
CA VAL A 323 16.58 8.18 6.90
C VAL A 323 17.09 8.96 5.69
N ASP A 324 16.22 9.29 4.72
CA ASP A 324 16.61 10.06 3.54
C ASP A 324 17.18 11.44 3.92
N VAL A 325 16.56 12.14 4.89
CA VAL A 325 17.06 13.44 5.39
C VAL A 325 18.43 13.31 6.07
N LEU A 326 18.64 12.24 6.83
CA LEU A 326 19.93 11.98 7.49
C LEU A 326 21.02 11.66 6.47
N GLU A 327 20.70 10.90 5.42
CA GLU A 327 21.61 10.60 4.32
C GLU A 327 21.98 11.87 3.54
N GLU A 328 21.01 12.73 3.23
CA GLU A 328 21.25 14.03 2.57
C GLU A 328 22.14 14.95 3.43
N ALA A 329 21.89 15.01 4.73
CA ALA A 329 22.71 15.80 5.66
C ALA A 329 24.16 15.29 5.70
N GLY A 330 24.36 13.98 5.72
CA GLY A 330 25.69 13.35 5.65
C GLY A 330 26.42 13.66 4.34
N GLN A 331 25.73 13.58 3.21
CA GLN A 331 26.30 13.92 1.89
C GLN A 331 26.68 15.41 1.79
N GLN A 332 25.87 16.31 2.35
CA GLN A 332 26.17 17.74 2.38
C GLN A 332 27.42 18.04 3.22
N GLN A 333 27.58 17.40 4.38
CA GLN A 333 28.77 17.53 5.21
C GLN A 333 30.03 17.06 4.47
N GLN A 334 29.96 15.89 3.81
CA GLN A 334 31.08 15.40 3.00
C GLN A 334 31.44 16.35 1.86
N GLN A 335 30.45 16.91 1.16
CA GLN A 335 30.69 17.91 0.11
C GLN A 335 31.30 19.21 0.65
N GLN A 336 30.90 19.67 1.83
CA GLN A 336 31.48 20.84 2.47
C GLN A 336 32.94 20.61 2.88
N GLN A 337 33.25 19.44 3.45
CA GLN A 337 34.64 19.08 3.80
C GLN A 337 35.54 19.01 2.56
N GLN A 338 35.06 18.41 1.46
CA GLN A 338 35.80 18.37 0.19
C GLN A 338 36.04 19.78 -0.39
N ARG A 339 35.04 20.66 -0.32
CA ARG A 339 35.21 22.07 -0.75
C ARG A 339 36.18 22.85 0.13
N GLY A 340 36.14 22.64 1.45
CA GLY A 340 37.08 23.26 2.39
C GLY A 340 38.53 22.81 2.14
N ALA A 341 38.74 21.52 1.90
CA ALA A 341 40.06 20.97 1.58
C ALA A 341 40.62 21.52 0.25
N GLN A 342 39.78 21.66 -0.79
CA GLN A 342 40.18 22.25 -2.07
C GLN A 342 40.52 23.74 -1.95
N GLN A 343 39.77 24.52 -1.16
CA GLN A 343 40.09 25.93 -0.91
C GLN A 343 41.36 26.12 -0.07
N GLY A 344 41.64 25.21 0.87
CA GLY A 344 42.88 25.18 1.65
C GLY A 344 44.12 24.96 0.77
N GLN A 345 44.09 23.94 -0.10
CA GLN A 345 45.17 23.67 -1.05
C GLN A 345 45.39 24.82 -2.05
N GLY A 346 44.32 25.46 -2.53
CA GLY A 346 44.42 26.63 -3.42
C GLY A 346 45.10 27.84 -2.76
N ARG A 347 44.82 28.09 -1.47
CA ARG A 347 45.45 29.17 -0.70
C ARG A 347 46.92 28.90 -0.39
N GLU A 348 47.31 27.66 -0.05
CA GLU A 348 48.72 27.30 0.14
C GLU A 348 49.51 27.35 -1.17
N GLY A 349 48.94 26.89 -2.28
CA GLY A 349 49.56 26.99 -3.61
C GLY A 349 49.79 28.45 -4.03
N GLY A 350 48.82 29.34 -3.76
CA GLY A 350 48.95 30.78 -4.01
C GLY A 350 50.00 31.46 -3.13
N ARG A 351 50.06 31.12 -1.84
CA ARG A 351 51.09 31.65 -0.91
C ARG A 351 52.50 31.21 -1.25
N ARG A 352 52.69 29.99 -1.76
CA ARG A 352 54.01 29.51 -2.21
C ARG A 352 54.48 30.20 -3.49
N LYS A 353 53.57 30.57 -4.40
CA LYS A 353 53.92 31.37 -5.59
C LYS A 353 54.33 32.82 -5.27
N LEU A 354 53.74 33.42 -4.24
CA LEU A 354 54.05 34.80 -3.81
C LEU A 354 55.34 34.92 -2.98
N LYS A 355 55.84 33.83 -2.40
CA LYS A 355 57.11 33.81 -1.64
C LYS A 355 58.32 33.36 -2.48
N GLY A 356 58.12 33.08 -3.77
CA GLY A 356 59.16 32.61 -4.69
C GLY A 356 59.56 33.62 -5.77
N GLN A 357 59.22 34.91 -5.60
CA GLN A 357 59.73 36.02 -6.41
C GLN A 357 60.67 36.89 -5.59
#